data_AF-A0AAD6CKL0-F1
#
_entry.id   AF-A0AAD6CKL0-F1
#
_cell.length_a   1.000
_cell.length_b   1.000
_cell.length_c   1.000
_cell.angle_alpha   90.00
_cell.angle_beta   90.00
_cell.angle_gamma   90.00
#
_symmetry.space_group_name_H-M   'P 1'
#
loop_
_entity.id
_entity.type
_entity.pdbx_description
1 polymer ?
#
loop_
_entity_poly.entity_id
_entity_poly.type
_entity_poly.pdbx_seq_one_letter_code
_entity_poly.pdbx_strand_id
1 'polypeptide(L)'
;MSRPRASTTSRTVSGEAAPFMLSDPNDEWANKLGHANFTIQPEPYEPPTCDLHSFHLFRADWDLARCNFAKHLVRTGEHYGTTSNIFKLTGEKWEFLNRQWRQQHDGLLNQLEMIDGVALTLTQSNIHQCEQEVRIPRLHDNDKFPEMGDEDIVGPMTVAPAAEISGFCRTKSLKKRNFFKFFQDLVSRP
;
A
#
# COMPACT_ATOMS: atom_id res chain seq x y z
N MET A 1 -25.14 1.03 65.57
CA MET A 1 -24.11 0.50 64.66
C MET A 1 -24.65 0.56 63.24
N SER A 2 -24.31 1.61 62.49
CA SER A 2 -24.84 1.88 61.14
C SER A 2 -23.81 1.44 60.11
N ARG A 3 -24.15 0.49 59.23
CA ARG A 3 -23.31 0.11 58.09
C ARG A 3 -23.64 1.01 56.90
N PRO A 4 -22.67 1.72 56.29
CA PRO A 4 -22.94 2.43 55.05
C PRO A 4 -23.02 1.45 53.87
N ARG A 5 -23.99 1.71 53.00
CA ARG A 5 -24.32 0.98 51.77
C ARG A 5 -23.26 1.29 50.70
N ALA A 6 -22.79 0.26 50.00
CA ALA A 6 -21.86 0.39 48.89
C ALA A 6 -22.50 1.16 47.72
N SER A 7 -21.83 2.23 47.29
CA SER A 7 -22.18 2.97 46.08
C SER A 7 -21.75 2.17 44.85
N THR A 8 -22.71 1.61 44.13
CA THR A 8 -22.51 1.13 42.75
C THR A 8 -22.30 2.35 41.86
N THR A 9 -21.08 2.50 41.34
CA THR A 9 -20.77 3.45 40.26
C THR A 9 -21.42 2.95 38.97
N SER A 10 -22.40 3.69 38.48
CA SER A 10 -22.94 3.53 37.12
C SER A 10 -21.85 3.84 36.10
N ARG A 11 -21.37 2.81 35.40
CA ARG A 11 -20.54 2.97 34.20
C ARG A 11 -21.46 3.47 33.08
N THR A 12 -21.49 4.77 32.86
CA THR A 12 -22.07 5.37 31.65
C THR A 12 -21.20 5.00 30.46
N VAL A 13 -21.56 3.92 29.77
CA VAL A 13 -21.03 3.65 28.44
C VAL A 13 -21.78 4.58 27.50
N SER A 14 -21.30 5.82 27.34
CA SER A 14 -21.67 6.67 26.20
C SER A 14 -20.91 6.13 24.98
N GLY A 15 -21.35 4.96 24.53
CA GLY A 15 -21.06 4.49 23.19
C GLY A 15 -22.27 4.86 22.37
N GLU A 16 -22.16 5.91 21.56
CA GLU A 16 -23.00 6.08 20.38
C GLU A 16 -22.94 4.74 19.65
N ALA A 17 -24.00 3.93 19.80
CA ALA A 17 -24.07 2.65 19.14
C ALA A 17 -24.06 2.98 17.65
N ALA A 18 -22.95 2.66 16.98
CA ALA A 18 -22.87 2.77 15.53
C ALA A 18 -24.17 2.17 14.98
N PRO A 19 -24.94 2.93 14.18
CA PRO A 19 -26.24 2.46 13.71
C PRO A 19 -26.03 1.05 13.19
N PHE A 20 -26.82 0.10 13.70
CA PHE A 20 -26.82 -1.27 13.22
C PHE A 20 -27.23 -1.21 11.75
N MET A 21 -26.23 -1.02 10.88
CA MET A 21 -26.37 -1.07 9.44
C MET A 21 -26.67 -2.52 9.13
N LEU A 22 -27.96 -2.84 9.10
CA LEU A 22 -28.43 -4.10 8.54
C LEU A 22 -27.81 -4.19 7.15
N SER A 23 -26.92 -5.17 6.97
CA SER A 23 -26.33 -5.45 5.67
C SER A 23 -27.48 -5.60 4.67
N ASP A 24 -27.32 -4.99 3.49
CA ASP A 24 -28.31 -5.08 2.43
C ASP A 24 -28.69 -6.56 2.25
N PRO A 25 -29.98 -6.93 2.36
CA PRO A 25 -30.43 -8.31 2.18
C PRO A 25 -29.98 -8.92 0.84
N ASN A 26 -29.62 -8.09 -0.14
CA ASN A 26 -29.15 -8.50 -1.45
C ASN A 26 -27.61 -8.50 -1.61
N ASP A 27 -26.83 -8.24 -0.54
CA ASP A 27 -25.36 -8.32 -0.61
C ASP A 27 -24.90 -9.78 -0.68
N GLU A 28 -24.49 -10.21 -1.88
CA GLU A 28 -23.94 -11.55 -2.13
C GLU A 28 -22.76 -11.88 -1.22
N TRP A 29 -21.97 -10.87 -0.83
CA TRP A 29 -20.80 -11.08 0.04
C TRP A 29 -21.18 -11.21 1.50
N ALA A 30 -22.23 -10.54 1.96
CA ALA A 30 -22.80 -10.77 3.29
C ALA A 30 -23.28 -12.22 3.45
N ASN A 31 -23.90 -12.78 2.40
CA ASN A 31 -24.35 -14.17 2.38
C ASN A 31 -23.18 -15.18 2.39
N LYS A 32 -22.06 -14.87 1.71
CA LYS A 32 -20.89 -15.75 1.61
C LYS A 32 -19.94 -15.67 2.80
N LEU A 33 -19.63 -14.46 3.27
CA LEU A 33 -18.64 -14.19 4.32
C LEU A 33 -19.27 -14.08 5.72
N GLY A 34 -20.58 -13.85 5.82
CA GLY A 34 -21.28 -13.70 7.10
C GLY A 34 -20.63 -12.64 7.98
N HIS A 35 -20.23 -13.03 9.20
CA HIS A 35 -19.55 -12.13 10.14
C HIS A 35 -18.12 -11.73 9.74
N ALA A 36 -17.52 -12.42 8.75
CA ALA A 36 -16.22 -12.04 8.19
C ALA A 36 -16.35 -11.01 7.05
N ASN A 37 -17.58 -10.54 6.74
CA ASN A 37 -17.79 -9.53 5.72
C ASN A 37 -17.11 -8.21 6.12
N PHE A 38 -16.48 -7.55 5.16
CA PHE A 38 -15.69 -6.34 5.38
C PHE A 38 -15.93 -5.31 4.29
N THR A 39 -15.63 -4.06 4.63
CA THR A 39 -15.70 -2.92 3.70
C THR A 39 -14.34 -2.23 3.70
N ILE A 40 -13.73 -2.07 2.53
CA ILE A 40 -12.48 -1.34 2.36
C ILE A 40 -12.82 0.11 2.05
N GLN A 41 -12.21 1.01 2.81
CA GLN A 41 -12.30 2.45 2.57
C GLN A 41 -11.06 2.95 1.83
N PRO A 42 -11.20 3.83 0.82
CA PRO A 42 -12.46 4.29 0.24
C PRO A 42 -13.16 3.18 -0.57
N GLU A 43 -14.50 3.21 -0.56
CA GLU A 43 -15.31 2.37 -1.43
C GLU A 43 -15.21 2.82 -2.89
N PRO A 44 -15.38 1.91 -3.88
CA PRO A 44 -15.45 2.32 -5.28
C PRO A 44 -16.58 3.34 -5.49
N TYR A 45 -16.25 4.48 -6.10
CA TYR A 45 -17.19 5.54 -6.41
C TYR A 45 -17.06 5.98 -7.86
N GLU A 46 -18.13 6.55 -8.41
CA GLU A 46 -18.09 7.26 -9.69
C GLU A 46 -17.85 8.75 -9.40
N PRO A 47 -16.73 9.34 -9.86
CA PRO A 47 -16.50 10.76 -9.63
C PRO A 47 -17.59 11.62 -10.26
N PRO A 48 -18.09 12.66 -9.57
CA PRO A 48 -19.19 13.48 -10.05
C PRO A 48 -18.81 14.37 -11.24
N THR A 49 -17.51 14.67 -11.41
CA THR A 49 -16.99 15.46 -12.54
C THR A 49 -15.81 14.76 -13.19
N CYS A 50 -15.75 14.80 -14.53
CA CYS A 50 -14.62 14.30 -15.30
C CYS A 50 -13.56 15.40 -15.47
N ASP A 51 -12.91 15.78 -14.36
CA ASP A 51 -11.79 16.72 -14.34
C ASP A 51 -10.47 15.97 -14.10
N LEU A 52 -9.35 16.52 -14.61
CA LEU A 52 -8.02 15.96 -14.40
C LEU A 52 -7.65 15.86 -12.90
N HIS A 53 -8.08 16.83 -12.09
CA HIS A 53 -7.92 16.78 -10.63
C HIS A 53 -8.71 15.62 -10.00
N SER A 54 -9.97 15.44 -10.39
CA SER A 54 -10.83 14.35 -9.93
C SER A 54 -10.25 12.99 -10.31
N PHE A 55 -9.65 12.87 -11.49
CA PHE A 55 -8.93 11.65 -11.92
C PHE A 55 -7.71 11.33 -11.04
N HIS A 56 -6.88 12.33 -10.72
CA HIS A 56 -5.74 12.11 -9.83
C HIS A 56 -6.17 11.72 -8.42
N LEU A 57 -7.21 12.38 -7.89
CA LEU A 57 -7.78 12.04 -6.58
C LEU A 57 -8.32 10.61 -6.58
N PHE A 58 -9.11 10.24 -7.60
CA PHE A 58 -9.63 8.89 -7.77
C PHE A 58 -8.52 7.84 -7.80
N ARG A 59 -7.41 8.11 -8.51
CA ARG A 59 -6.25 7.21 -8.55
C ARG A 59 -5.58 7.08 -7.18
N ALA A 60 -5.42 8.19 -6.44
CA ALA A 60 -4.85 8.17 -5.10
C ALA A 60 -5.74 7.40 -4.12
N ASP A 61 -7.06 7.56 -4.22
CA ASP A 61 -8.05 6.83 -3.42
C ASP A 61 -8.05 5.34 -3.74
N TRP A 62 -7.94 5.00 -5.03
CA TRP A 62 -7.80 3.61 -5.45
C TRP A 62 -6.53 2.99 -4.83
N ASP A 63 -5.39 3.67 -4.91
CA ASP A 63 -4.13 3.22 -4.29
C ASP A 63 -4.25 3.04 -2.77
N LEU A 64 -4.94 3.96 -2.09
CA LEU A 64 -5.24 3.86 -0.67
C LEU A 64 -6.11 2.64 -0.36
N ALA A 65 -7.13 2.38 -1.18
CA ALA A 65 -7.99 1.19 -1.04
C ALA A 65 -7.16 -0.10 -1.19
N ARG A 66 -6.25 -0.17 -2.18
CA ARG A 66 -5.35 -1.34 -2.34
C ARG A 66 -4.47 -1.55 -1.12
N CYS A 67 -3.91 -0.48 -0.56
CA CYS A 67 -3.10 -0.54 0.65
C CYS A 67 -3.92 -1.01 1.85
N ASN A 68 -5.15 -0.52 2.00
CA ASN A 68 -6.04 -0.92 3.10
C ASN A 68 -6.50 -2.37 2.96
N PHE A 69 -6.77 -2.82 1.74
CA PHE A 69 -7.03 -4.23 1.47
C PHE A 69 -5.83 -5.11 1.82
N ALA A 70 -4.61 -4.74 1.43
CA ALA A 70 -3.41 -5.51 1.78
C ALA A 70 -3.28 -5.68 3.31
N LYS A 71 -3.54 -4.62 4.08
CA LYS A 71 -3.56 -4.70 5.55
C LYS A 71 -4.67 -5.62 6.06
N HIS A 72 -5.84 -5.61 5.44
CA HIS A 72 -6.94 -6.49 5.81
C HIS A 72 -6.60 -7.95 5.49
N LEU A 73 -6.06 -8.23 4.30
CA LEU A 73 -5.69 -9.56 3.85
C LEU A 73 -4.68 -10.23 4.80
N VAL A 74 -3.68 -9.48 5.28
CA VAL A 74 -2.72 -9.98 6.29
C VAL A 74 -3.44 -10.41 7.57
N ARG A 75 -4.32 -9.54 8.12
CA ARG A 75 -5.08 -9.86 9.34
C ARG A 75 -6.00 -11.07 9.15
N THR A 76 -6.64 -11.18 7.99
CA THR A 76 -7.49 -12.31 7.65
C THR A 76 -6.69 -13.60 7.55
N GLY A 77 -5.48 -13.54 6.96
CA GLY A 77 -4.55 -14.67 6.92
C GLY A 77 -4.08 -15.11 8.30
N GLU A 78 -3.82 -14.17 9.21
CA GLU A 78 -3.43 -14.46 10.60
C GLU A 78 -4.59 -15.05 11.41
N HIS A 79 -5.80 -14.52 11.25
CA HIS A 79 -6.95 -14.91 12.07
C HIS A 79 -7.61 -16.21 11.62
N TYR A 80 -7.70 -16.43 10.30
CA TYR A 80 -8.41 -17.58 9.73
C TYR A 80 -7.49 -18.60 9.07
N GLY A 81 -6.25 -18.22 8.75
CA GLY A 81 -5.31 -19.04 7.98
C GLY A 81 -5.41 -18.79 6.47
N THR A 82 -4.26 -18.83 5.78
CA THR A 82 -4.13 -18.58 4.34
C THR A 82 -4.80 -19.63 3.44
N THR A 83 -5.04 -20.84 3.96
CA THR A 83 -5.75 -21.91 3.24
C THR A 83 -7.25 -21.95 3.52
N SER A 84 -7.76 -21.02 4.33
CA SER A 84 -9.18 -20.99 4.72
C SER A 84 -10.09 -20.52 3.58
N ASN A 85 -11.35 -20.98 3.61
CA ASN A 85 -12.35 -20.52 2.65
C ASN A 85 -12.62 -19.01 2.80
N ILE A 86 -12.55 -18.48 4.03
CA ILE A 86 -12.71 -17.04 4.30
C ILE A 86 -11.61 -16.26 3.61
N PHE A 87 -10.35 -16.68 3.74
CA PHE A 87 -9.22 -16.03 3.05
C PHE A 87 -9.41 -16.01 1.53
N LYS A 88 -9.86 -17.13 0.95
CA LYS A 88 -10.17 -17.23 -0.48
C LYS A 88 -11.29 -16.25 -0.89
N LEU A 89 -12.43 -16.29 -0.19
CA LEU A 89 -13.58 -15.43 -0.46
C LEU A 89 -13.25 -13.94 -0.27
N THR A 90 -12.39 -13.60 0.70
CA THR A 90 -11.87 -12.24 0.89
C THR A 90 -11.11 -11.76 -0.34
N GLY A 91 -10.27 -12.61 -0.95
CA GLY A 91 -9.60 -12.32 -2.21
C GLY A 91 -10.58 -12.16 -3.37
N GLU A 92 -11.56 -13.06 -3.49
CA GLU A 92 -12.58 -12.97 -4.55
C GLU A 92 -13.43 -11.69 -4.44
N LYS A 93 -13.82 -11.29 -3.22
CA LYS A 93 -14.52 -10.01 -2.96
C LYS A 93 -13.69 -8.84 -3.41
N TRP A 94 -12.39 -8.84 -3.07
CA TRP A 94 -11.50 -7.78 -3.49
C TRP A 94 -11.33 -7.69 -5.00
N GLU A 95 -11.18 -8.83 -5.68
CA GLU A 95 -11.10 -8.83 -7.15
C GLU A 95 -12.37 -8.26 -7.79
N PHE A 96 -13.55 -8.50 -7.21
CA PHE A 96 -14.80 -7.86 -7.65
C PHE A 96 -14.73 -6.33 -7.50
N LEU A 97 -14.34 -5.81 -6.34
CA LEU A 97 -14.20 -4.36 -6.11
C LEU A 97 -13.11 -3.74 -6.98
N ASN A 98 -11.97 -4.42 -7.13
CA ASN A 98 -10.86 -3.97 -7.96
C ASN A 98 -11.23 -3.88 -9.44
N ARG A 99 -12.10 -4.78 -9.92
CA ARG A 99 -12.67 -4.66 -11.27
C ARG A 99 -13.56 -3.44 -11.42
N GLN A 100 -14.37 -3.10 -10.42
CA GLN A 100 -15.17 -1.87 -10.45
C GLN A 100 -14.26 -0.64 -10.54
N TRP A 101 -13.22 -0.56 -9.69
CA TRP A 101 -12.22 0.52 -9.76
C TRP A 101 -11.58 0.63 -11.15
N ARG A 102 -11.19 -0.50 -11.77
CA ARG A 102 -10.64 -0.52 -13.14
C ARG A 102 -11.64 0.00 -14.17
N GLN A 103 -12.88 -0.46 -14.13
CA GLN A 103 -13.92 -0.02 -15.08
C GLN A 103 -14.16 1.49 -14.99
N GLN A 104 -14.22 2.04 -13.77
CA GLN A 104 -14.39 3.47 -13.57
C GLN A 104 -13.15 4.25 -14.04
N HIS A 105 -11.95 3.76 -13.72
CA HIS A 105 -10.69 4.33 -14.21
C HIS A 105 -10.66 4.41 -15.74
N ASP A 106 -11.00 3.33 -16.43
CA ASP A 106 -10.98 3.26 -17.89
C ASP A 106 -12.07 4.17 -18.48
N GLY A 107 -13.24 4.25 -17.85
CA GLY A 107 -14.29 5.20 -18.21
C GLY A 107 -13.84 6.66 -18.12
N LEU A 108 -13.20 7.04 -17.01
CA LEU A 108 -12.65 8.39 -16.82
C LEU A 108 -11.54 8.70 -17.82
N LEU A 109 -10.66 7.74 -18.09
CA LEU A 109 -9.58 7.89 -19.05
C LEU A 109 -10.13 8.16 -20.46
N ASN A 110 -11.12 7.37 -20.89
CA ASN A 110 -11.79 7.58 -22.18
C ASN A 110 -12.49 8.94 -22.27
N GLN A 111 -13.18 9.38 -21.21
CA GLN A 111 -13.84 10.69 -21.18
C GLN A 111 -12.82 11.83 -21.25
N LEU A 112 -11.72 11.73 -20.51
CA LEU A 112 -10.69 12.76 -20.49
C LEU A 112 -9.90 12.79 -21.81
N GLU A 113 -9.70 11.66 -22.48
CA GLU A 113 -9.12 11.57 -23.83
C GLU A 113 -10.00 12.26 -24.88
N MET A 114 -11.33 12.15 -24.77
CA MET A 114 -12.26 12.87 -25.65
C MET A 114 -12.22 14.40 -25.45
N ILE A 115 -11.95 14.85 -24.22
CA ILE A 115 -11.91 16.29 -23.86
C ILE A 115 -10.55 16.91 -24.21
N ASP A 116 -9.45 16.17 -24.02
CA ASP A 116 -8.08 16.68 -24.10
C ASP A 116 -7.18 15.72 -24.91
N GLY A 117 -7.56 15.46 -26.17
CA GLY A 117 -7.02 14.42 -27.06
C GLY A 117 -5.52 14.44 -27.37
N VAL A 118 -4.72 15.28 -26.71
CA VAL A 118 -3.26 15.36 -26.84
C VAL A 118 -2.52 15.21 -25.50
N ALA A 119 -3.14 15.52 -24.35
CA ALA A 119 -2.41 15.57 -23.08
C ALA A 119 -2.22 14.20 -22.41
N LEU A 120 -3.16 13.27 -22.57
CA LEU A 120 -3.12 11.98 -21.84
C LEU A 120 -2.36 10.88 -22.57
N THR A 121 -2.36 10.90 -23.91
CA THR A 121 -1.63 9.92 -24.74
C THR A 121 -0.12 9.94 -24.46
N LEU A 122 0.41 11.09 -24.01
CA LEU A 122 1.81 11.23 -23.60
C LEU A 122 2.13 10.43 -22.33
N THR A 123 1.21 10.32 -21.37
CA THR A 123 1.45 9.56 -20.13
C THR A 123 1.32 8.05 -20.34
N GLN A 124 0.46 7.61 -21.26
CA GLN A 124 0.34 6.20 -21.62
C GLN A 124 1.60 5.66 -22.32
N SER A 125 2.28 6.51 -23.11
CA SER A 125 3.56 6.17 -23.73
C SER A 125 4.67 5.89 -22.71
N ASN A 126 4.60 6.48 -21.50
CA ASN A 126 5.63 6.29 -20.47
C ASN A 126 5.45 4.98 -19.67
N ILE A 127 4.21 4.47 -19.55
CA ILE A 127 3.94 3.19 -18.88
C ILE A 127 4.55 2.01 -19.68
N HIS A 128 4.52 2.08 -21.01
CA HIS A 128 5.10 1.05 -21.87
C HIS A 128 6.64 1.17 -22.04
N GLN A 129 7.22 2.32 -21.70
CA GLN A 129 8.68 2.51 -21.70
C GLN A 129 9.36 1.92 -20.44
N CYS A 130 8.59 1.48 -19.44
CA CYS A 130 9.13 0.71 -18.32
C CYS A 130 9.39 -0.77 -18.66
N GLU A 131 9.30 -1.16 -19.94
CA GLU A 131 9.87 -2.41 -20.46
C GLU A 131 11.23 -2.20 -21.14
N GLN A 132 11.77 -0.96 -21.12
CA GLN A 132 13.20 -0.78 -21.36
C GLN A 132 13.91 -1.41 -20.15
N GLU A 133 14.28 -2.69 -20.33
CA GLU A 133 15.05 -3.54 -19.43
C GLU A 133 15.81 -2.69 -18.42
N VAL A 134 15.26 -2.56 -17.20
CA VAL A 134 15.96 -1.94 -16.08
C VAL A 134 17.15 -2.85 -15.82
N ARG A 135 18.26 -2.59 -16.53
CA ARG A 135 19.51 -3.32 -16.42
C ARG A 135 20.10 -2.89 -15.09
N ILE A 136 19.64 -3.52 -14.01
CA ILE A 136 20.23 -3.38 -12.69
C ILE A 136 21.69 -3.81 -12.88
N PRO A 137 22.67 -2.88 -12.83
CA PRO A 137 24.05 -3.24 -13.08
C PRO A 137 24.46 -4.28 -12.05
N ARG A 138 24.92 -5.44 -12.53
CA ARG A 138 25.36 -6.50 -11.63
C ARG A 138 26.66 -6.05 -10.99
N LEU A 139 26.88 -6.43 -9.74
CA LEU A 139 28.08 -6.06 -8.96
C LEU A 139 29.41 -6.48 -9.62
N HIS A 140 29.37 -7.27 -10.70
CA HIS A 140 30.54 -7.76 -11.45
C HIS A 140 30.52 -7.31 -12.93
N ASP A 141 29.87 -6.18 -13.25
CA ASP A 141 30.09 -5.53 -14.54
C ASP A 141 31.52 -4.93 -14.57
N ASN A 142 32.46 -5.72 -15.10
CA ASN A 142 33.87 -5.33 -15.30
C ASN A 142 34.02 -4.09 -16.22
N ASP A 143 32.98 -3.77 -16.99
CA ASP A 143 32.95 -2.57 -17.84
C ASP A 143 32.78 -1.28 -17.04
N LYS A 144 32.12 -1.33 -15.88
CA LYS A 144 31.77 -0.13 -15.08
C LYS A 144 32.79 0.18 -14.00
N PHE A 145 33.40 -0.86 -13.43
CA PHE A 145 34.47 -0.74 -12.45
C PHE A 145 35.61 -1.63 -12.92
N PRO A 146 36.49 -1.13 -13.80
CA PRO A 146 37.74 -1.81 -14.11
C PRO A 146 38.45 -2.17 -12.80
N GLU A 147 39.05 -3.35 -12.70
CA GLU A 147 39.98 -3.71 -11.62
C GLU A 147 41.23 -2.81 -11.70
N MET A 148 41.07 -1.53 -11.38
CA MET A 148 42.17 -0.70 -10.96
C MET A 148 42.51 -1.24 -9.57
N GLY A 149 43.56 -2.07 -9.51
CA GLY A 149 44.11 -2.53 -8.24
C GLY A 149 44.39 -1.34 -7.33
N ASP A 150 44.51 -1.61 -6.03
CA ASP A 150 44.93 -0.62 -5.04
C ASP A 150 46.39 -0.18 -5.34
N GLU A 151 46.60 0.57 -6.42
CA GLU A 151 47.85 1.26 -6.66
C GLU A 151 47.96 2.37 -5.63
N ASP A 152 49.12 2.45 -4.98
CA ASP A 152 49.40 3.33 -3.85
C ASP A 152 48.90 4.75 -4.13
N ILE A 153 47.78 5.15 -3.49
CA ILE A 153 47.29 6.53 -3.56
C ILE A 153 48.22 7.39 -2.69
N VAL A 154 49.41 7.69 -3.21
CA VAL A 154 50.38 8.59 -2.57
C VAL A 154 50.17 10.00 -3.11
N GLY A 155 49.29 10.76 -2.46
CA GLY A 155 49.18 12.20 -2.62
C GLY A 155 49.77 12.92 -1.39
N PRO A 156 50.39 14.10 -1.53
CA PRO A 156 50.82 14.89 -0.37
C PRO A 156 49.59 15.29 0.47
N MET A 157 49.47 14.68 1.65
CA MET A 157 48.39 14.96 2.59
C MET A 157 48.61 16.33 3.22
N THR A 158 47.84 17.33 2.79
CA THR A 158 47.81 18.64 3.46
C THR A 158 46.70 18.62 4.50
N VAL A 159 47.08 18.59 5.77
CA VAL A 159 46.13 18.58 6.90
C VAL A 159 45.64 20.01 7.13
N ALA A 160 44.35 20.26 6.97
CA ALA A 160 43.75 21.51 7.41
C ALA A 160 43.82 21.58 8.95
N PRO A 161 44.12 22.75 9.56
CA PRO A 161 44.15 22.88 11.01
C PRO A 161 42.80 22.48 11.61
N ALA A 162 42.84 21.64 12.64
CA ALA A 162 41.67 21.15 13.34
C ALA A 162 40.88 22.33 13.94
N ALA A 163 39.71 22.61 13.37
CA ALA A 163 38.69 23.35 14.10
C ALA A 163 38.15 22.43 15.19
N GLU A 164 38.42 22.77 16.44
CA GLU A 164 37.87 22.11 17.61
C GLU A 164 36.33 22.19 17.57
N ILE A 165 35.68 21.12 17.13
CA ILE A 165 34.25 20.92 17.41
C ILE A 165 34.10 19.53 18.02
N SER A 166 33.94 19.59 19.33
CA SER A 166 33.61 18.50 20.23
C SER A 166 32.40 17.68 19.76
N GLY A 167 32.59 16.36 19.73
CA GLY A 167 31.61 15.37 20.19
C GLY A 167 30.44 15.06 19.27
N PHE A 168 30.36 13.80 18.82
CA PHE A 168 29.47 12.82 19.44
C PHE A 168 29.56 11.47 18.72
N CYS A 169 30.03 10.45 19.46
CA CYS A 169 29.90 9.06 19.07
C CYS A 169 28.43 8.64 19.17
N ARG A 170 27.88 7.96 18.16
CA ARG A 170 26.82 6.96 18.41
C ARG A 170 26.92 5.74 17.51
N THR A 171 26.91 4.61 18.20
CA THR A 171 27.02 3.25 17.69
C THR A 171 25.64 2.62 17.47
N LYS A 172 25.57 1.66 16.52
CA LYS A 172 24.64 0.51 16.36
C LYS A 172 23.19 0.79 15.91
N SER A 173 22.75 0.12 14.84
CA SER A 173 21.97 -1.13 15.00
C SER A 173 21.91 -1.95 13.70
N LEU A 174 22.26 -3.24 13.82
CA LEU A 174 21.93 -4.30 12.87
C LEU A 174 20.55 -4.87 13.27
N LYS A 175 19.55 -4.81 12.38
CA LYS A 175 18.48 -5.82 12.21
C LYS A 175 17.35 -5.29 11.33
N LYS A 176 17.09 -6.01 10.23
CA LYS A 176 15.81 -6.31 9.55
C LYS A 176 15.99 -6.37 8.02
N ARG A 177 16.54 -7.48 7.54
CA ARG A 177 16.29 -7.97 6.17
C ARG A 177 15.40 -9.19 6.33
N ASN A 178 14.13 -9.10 5.86
CA ASN A 178 13.27 -10.22 5.42
C ASN A 178 11.83 -9.82 5.01
N PHE A 179 11.51 -8.54 4.75
CA PHE A 179 10.15 -8.17 4.31
C PHE A 179 9.95 -8.19 2.78
N PHE A 180 11.02 -8.12 1.99
CA PHE A 180 10.92 -8.03 0.53
C PHE A 180 10.74 -9.37 -0.20
N LYS A 181 10.99 -10.52 0.45
CA LYS A 181 10.86 -11.84 -0.19
C LYS A 181 9.41 -12.32 -0.34
N PHE A 182 8.47 -11.80 0.46
CA PHE A 182 7.07 -12.25 0.43
C PHE A 182 6.31 -11.68 -0.78
N PHE A 183 6.55 -10.41 -1.13
CA PHE A 183 5.88 -9.78 -2.28
C PHE A 183 6.39 -10.30 -3.63
N GLN A 184 7.66 -10.72 -3.69
CA GLN A 184 8.23 -11.30 -4.91
C GLN A 184 7.58 -12.65 -5.25
N ASP A 185 7.20 -13.45 -4.25
CA ASP A 185 6.64 -14.79 -4.45
C ASP A 185 5.16 -14.77 -4.87
N LEU A 186 4.42 -13.69 -4.55
CA LEU A 186 3.04 -13.50 -4.99
C LEU A 186 2.92 -13.04 -6.45
N VAL A 187 3.93 -12.33 -6.96
CA VAL A 187 3.90 -11.73 -8.30
C VAL A 187 4.61 -12.60 -9.35
N SER A 188 5.40 -13.60 -8.93
CA SER A 188 6.26 -14.39 -9.82
C SER A 188 5.73 -15.78 -10.20
N ARG A 189 4.43 -16.07 -10.02
CA ARG A 189 3.88 -17.36 -10.46
C ARG A 189 3.33 -17.26 -11.89
N PRO A 190 3.83 -18.07 -12.85
CA PRO A 190 3.39 -18.05 -14.25
C PRO A 190 1.94 -18.53 -14.43
#